data_AF-A0A9E4ASZ2-F1
#
_entry.id   AF-A0A9E4ASZ2-F1
#
_cell.length_a   1.000
_cell.length_b   1.000
_cell.length_c   1.000
_cell.angle_alpha   90.00
_cell.angle_beta   90.00
_cell.angle_gamma   90.00
#
_symmetry.space_group_name_H-M   'P 1'
#
loop_
_entity.id
_entity.type
_entity.pdbx_description
1 polymer ?
#
loop_
_entity_poly.entity_id
_entity_poly.type
_entity_poly.pdbx_seq_one_letter_code
_entity_poly.pdbx_strand_id
1 'polypeptide(L)'
;MAIFYRGSGIGTYWHINDPIESGFAARAPGMTSTITRLMLHIARSTVNSPFISITRSYAVAWRYAMLSSVRVPTVNGPAYVHEIEIQEPLPKGLELLDPVKAVAKTLPSPTSIGPPYQHDGFPDFLLGIVDPSNMGHFLEQHSMQPPSSEGTPRTPNLTIELETLVRALRDAEILAHGNIPPTAVKNRFEVYY
;
A
#
# COMPACT_ATOMS: atom_id res chain seq x y z
N MET A 1 -15.26 -1.98 17.37
CA MET A 1 -14.40 -3.05 16.82
C MET A 1 -14.20 -2.78 15.35
N ALA A 2 -12.96 -2.72 14.86
CA ALA A 2 -12.65 -2.53 13.46
C ALA A 2 -11.98 -3.78 12.90
N ILE A 3 -12.44 -4.22 11.72
CA ILE A 3 -11.90 -5.37 11.01
C ILE A 3 -10.98 -4.88 9.90
N PHE A 4 -9.82 -5.50 9.81
CA PHE A 4 -8.83 -5.33 8.76
C PHE A 4 -8.41 -6.70 8.21
N TYR A 5 -7.76 -6.68 7.06
CA TYR A 5 -7.31 -7.87 6.36
C TYR A 5 -5.87 -7.73 5.92
N ARG A 6 -5.17 -8.87 5.85
CA ARG A 6 -3.83 -8.94 5.25
C ARG A 6 -3.67 -10.23 4.45
N GLY A 7 -3.33 -10.09 3.18
CA GLY A 7 -2.99 -11.20 2.30
C GLY A 7 -1.60 -11.75 2.59
N SER A 8 -1.42 -13.04 2.43
CA SER A 8 -0.15 -13.75 2.57
C SER A 8 -0.03 -14.77 1.46
N GLY A 9 0.66 -14.38 0.38
CA GLY A 9 0.91 -15.26 -0.75
C GLY A 9 1.89 -16.38 -0.42
N ILE A 10 1.79 -17.48 -1.15
CA ILE A 10 2.62 -18.66 -0.96
C ILE A 10 4.11 -18.28 -1.02
N GLY A 11 4.87 -18.75 -0.03
CA GLY A 11 6.30 -18.49 0.07
C GLY A 11 6.67 -17.09 0.58
N THR A 12 5.69 -16.23 0.87
CA THR A 12 5.95 -14.97 1.59
C THR A 12 6.20 -15.23 3.08
N TYR A 13 6.81 -14.26 3.77
CA TYR A 13 7.16 -14.39 5.18
C TYR A 13 5.96 -14.80 6.06
N TRP A 14 4.79 -14.17 5.87
CA TRP A 14 3.58 -14.44 6.66
C TRP A 14 2.79 -15.67 6.21
N HIS A 15 3.13 -16.24 5.05
CA HIS A 15 2.65 -17.56 4.67
C HIS A 15 3.44 -18.66 5.40
N ILE A 16 4.73 -18.44 5.63
CA ILE A 16 5.63 -19.37 6.33
C ILE A 16 5.52 -19.23 7.85
N ASN A 17 5.38 -17.99 8.35
CA ASN A 17 5.32 -17.68 9.78
C ASN A 17 3.90 -17.21 10.10
N ASP A 18 3.06 -18.13 10.56
CA ASP A 18 1.64 -17.88 10.76
C ASP A 18 1.41 -16.78 11.82
N PRO A 19 0.79 -15.65 11.45
CA PRO A 19 0.50 -14.56 12.38
C PRO A 19 -0.57 -14.93 13.42
N ILE A 20 -1.32 -16.03 13.26
CA ILE A 20 -2.19 -16.54 14.32
C ILE A 20 -1.37 -16.86 15.59
N GLU A 21 -0.16 -17.40 15.44
CA GLU A 21 0.65 -17.84 16.56
C GLU A 21 1.45 -16.68 17.20
N SER A 22 1.94 -15.76 16.36
CA SER A 22 2.95 -14.76 16.78
C SER A 22 2.50 -13.31 16.59
N GLY A 23 1.37 -13.08 15.93
CA GLY A 23 0.92 -11.75 15.51
C GLY A 23 1.67 -11.26 14.27
N PHE A 24 1.46 -9.99 13.92
CA PHE A 24 2.23 -9.33 12.87
C PHE A 24 3.25 -8.37 13.46
N ALA A 25 4.45 -8.41 12.89
CA ALA A 25 5.53 -7.47 13.18
C ALA A 25 5.97 -6.76 11.89
N ALA A 26 6.44 -5.53 12.00
CA ALA A 26 7.04 -4.86 10.85
C ALA A 26 8.36 -5.52 10.45
N ARG A 27 8.80 -5.34 9.20
CA ARG A 27 10.10 -5.88 8.74
C ARG A 27 11.28 -5.22 9.45
N ALA A 28 11.15 -3.95 9.83
CA ALA A 28 12.17 -3.21 10.57
C ALA A 28 11.52 -2.39 11.70
N PRO A 29 11.07 -3.03 12.79
CA PRO A 29 10.25 -2.38 13.82
C PRO A 29 11.00 -1.33 14.64
N GLY A 30 12.32 -1.45 14.79
CA GLY A 30 13.15 -0.46 15.49
C GLY A 30 13.52 0.77 14.65
N MET A 31 13.04 0.85 13.41
CA MET A 31 13.38 1.92 12.48
C MET A 31 12.48 3.15 12.72
N THR A 32 13.04 4.36 12.69
CA THR A 32 12.26 5.59 12.97
C THR A 32 11.07 5.76 12.03
N SER A 33 9.88 6.02 12.56
CA SER A 33 8.73 6.37 11.74
C SER A 33 8.88 7.80 11.18
N THR A 34 8.83 7.96 9.85
CA THR A 34 8.82 9.27 9.17
C THR A 34 7.83 9.26 8.01
N ILE A 35 7.30 10.43 7.62
CA ILE A 35 6.35 10.52 6.50
C ILE A 35 6.99 10.06 5.18
N THR A 36 8.24 10.43 4.90
CA THR A 36 8.96 9.94 3.71
C THR A 36 9.05 8.42 3.69
N ARG A 37 9.29 7.79 4.84
CA ARG A 37 9.37 6.33 4.93
C ARG A 37 8.01 5.66 4.77
N LEU A 38 6.94 6.29 5.27
CA LEU A 38 5.56 5.87 5.01
C LEU A 38 5.24 5.92 3.52
N MET A 39 5.59 7.03 2.84
CA MET A 39 5.39 7.16 1.40
C MET A 39 6.18 6.11 0.62
N LEU A 40 7.45 5.88 0.97
CA LEU A 40 8.27 4.84 0.34
C LEU A 40 7.73 3.42 0.59
N HIS A 41 7.21 3.15 1.78
CA HIS A 41 6.59 1.86 2.10
C HIS A 41 5.45 1.53 1.14
N ILE A 42 4.56 2.50 0.90
CA ILE A 42 3.37 2.34 0.05
C ILE A 42 3.74 2.39 -1.43
N ALA A 43 4.51 3.40 -1.85
CA ALA A 43 4.83 3.62 -3.25
C ALA A 43 5.76 2.55 -3.83
N ARG A 44 6.70 2.02 -3.04
CA ARG A 44 7.77 1.15 -3.55
C ARG A 44 7.68 -0.30 -3.07
N SER A 45 6.88 -0.61 -2.05
CA SER A 45 6.63 -1.96 -1.50
C SER A 45 7.86 -2.83 -1.18
N THR A 46 9.07 -2.29 -1.26
CA THR A 46 10.35 -3.02 -1.19
C THR A 46 11.27 -2.52 -0.06
N VAL A 47 10.83 -1.51 0.69
CA VAL A 47 11.66 -0.88 1.72
C VAL A 47 11.52 -1.56 3.09
N ASN A 48 12.66 -1.82 3.73
CA ASN A 48 12.70 -2.08 5.17
C ASN A 48 12.03 -0.90 5.88
N SER A 49 10.99 -1.19 6.65
CA SER A 49 10.11 -0.16 7.20
C SER A 49 9.48 -0.62 8.52
N PRO A 50 9.10 0.32 9.39
CA PRO A 50 8.49 0.03 10.69
C PRO A 50 6.97 -0.18 10.59
N PHE A 51 6.42 -0.32 9.38
CA PHE A 51 4.98 -0.39 9.13
C PHE A 51 4.55 -1.79 8.71
N ILE A 52 3.32 -2.13 9.07
CA ILE A 52 2.60 -3.32 8.62
C ILE A 52 1.40 -2.86 7.81
N SER A 53 1.38 -3.20 6.51
CA SER A 53 0.21 -3.01 5.64
C SER A 53 -0.96 -3.89 6.07
N ILE A 54 -2.09 -3.27 6.34
CA ILE A 54 -3.39 -3.92 6.50
C ILE A 54 -4.42 -3.12 5.69
N THR A 55 -5.48 -3.78 5.24
CA THR A 55 -6.51 -3.13 4.41
C THR A 55 -7.89 -3.35 5.01
N ARG A 56 -8.83 -2.43 4.77
CA ARG A 56 -10.24 -2.66 5.11
C ARG A 56 -10.98 -3.50 4.06
N SER A 57 -10.34 -3.80 2.92
CA SER A 57 -10.94 -4.54 1.82
C SER A 57 -10.43 -5.98 1.78
N TYR A 58 -11.33 -6.93 2.04
CA TYR A 58 -11.03 -8.35 1.85
C TYR A 58 -10.56 -8.64 0.41
N ALA A 59 -11.16 -8.01 -0.60
CA ALA A 59 -10.82 -8.24 -2.00
C ALA A 59 -9.39 -7.79 -2.33
N VAL A 60 -8.91 -6.70 -1.73
CA VAL A 60 -7.52 -6.26 -1.88
C VAL A 60 -6.56 -7.25 -1.20
N ALA A 61 -6.87 -7.68 0.02
CA ALA A 61 -6.07 -8.67 0.72
C ALA A 61 -6.00 -10.00 -0.04
N TRP A 62 -7.14 -10.46 -0.59
CA TRP A 62 -7.23 -11.63 -1.47
C TRP A 62 -6.36 -11.45 -2.71
N ARG A 63 -6.49 -10.32 -3.43
CA ARG A 63 -5.70 -10.02 -4.62
C ARG A 63 -4.20 -10.05 -4.30
N TYR A 64 -3.79 -9.46 -3.18
CA TYR A 64 -2.39 -9.50 -2.73
C TYR A 64 -1.94 -10.95 -2.47
N ALA A 65 -2.72 -11.74 -1.74
CA ALA A 65 -2.39 -13.14 -1.47
C ALA A 65 -2.22 -13.94 -2.77
N MET A 66 -3.10 -13.73 -3.75
CA MET A 66 -3.03 -14.42 -5.04
C MET A 66 -1.84 -13.98 -5.90
N LEU A 67 -1.59 -12.67 -5.99
CA LEU A 67 -0.56 -12.11 -6.90
C LEU A 67 0.86 -12.11 -6.32
N SER A 68 1.01 -12.08 -4.98
CA SER A 68 2.33 -12.11 -4.34
C SER A 68 2.86 -13.53 -4.11
N SER A 69 2.13 -14.55 -4.54
CA SER A 69 2.51 -15.95 -4.37
C SER A 69 3.61 -16.34 -5.36
N VAL A 70 4.61 -17.08 -4.90
CA VAL A 70 5.69 -17.59 -5.78
C VAL A 70 5.22 -18.65 -6.78
N ARG A 71 4.01 -19.17 -6.57
CA ARG A 71 3.31 -20.12 -7.46
C ARG A 71 1.81 -19.89 -7.34
N VAL A 72 1.05 -20.35 -8.33
CA VAL A 72 -0.42 -20.25 -8.33
C VAL A 72 -1.00 -21.02 -7.13
N PRO A 73 -1.80 -20.38 -6.27
CA PRO A 73 -2.47 -21.08 -5.17
C PRO A 73 -3.49 -22.11 -5.65
N THR A 74 -3.54 -23.25 -4.96
CA THR A 74 -4.44 -24.37 -5.24
C THR A 74 -5.03 -24.91 -3.93
N VAL A 75 -6.04 -25.77 -4.01
CA VAL A 75 -6.62 -26.40 -2.80
C VAL A 75 -5.59 -27.14 -1.94
N ASN A 76 -4.55 -27.75 -2.54
CA ASN A 76 -3.51 -28.49 -1.80
C ASN A 76 -2.32 -27.61 -1.38
N GLY A 77 -2.33 -26.33 -1.76
CA GLY A 77 -1.31 -25.36 -1.42
C GLY A 77 -1.93 -23.97 -1.50
N PRO A 78 -2.79 -23.60 -0.55
CA PRO A 78 -3.49 -22.32 -0.59
C PRO A 78 -2.56 -21.17 -0.19
N ALA A 79 -2.92 -19.97 -0.64
CA ALA A 79 -2.48 -18.72 0.00
C ALA A 79 -3.48 -18.37 1.11
N TYR A 80 -3.19 -17.32 1.89
CA TYR A 80 -4.02 -16.96 3.03
C TYR A 80 -4.46 -15.50 3.03
N VAL A 81 -5.67 -15.26 3.51
CA VAL A 81 -6.12 -13.94 3.98
C VAL A 81 -6.38 -14.02 5.47
N HIS A 82 -5.71 -13.18 6.23
CA HIS A 82 -5.89 -13.07 7.68
C HIS A 82 -6.87 -11.96 8.01
N GLU A 83 -7.83 -12.24 8.88
CA GLU A 83 -8.72 -11.26 9.47
C GLU A 83 -8.17 -10.78 10.81
N ILE A 84 -8.12 -9.47 10.96
CA ILE A 84 -7.49 -8.79 12.09
C ILE A 84 -8.55 -7.90 12.74
N GLU A 85 -8.97 -8.26 13.94
CA GLU A 85 -9.89 -7.48 14.76
C GLU A 85 -9.11 -6.63 15.77
N ILE A 86 -9.22 -5.31 15.62
CA ILE A 86 -8.61 -4.35 16.54
C ILE A 86 -9.74 -3.61 17.27
N GLN A 87 -9.68 -3.62 18.60
CA GLN A 87 -10.63 -2.93 19.47
C GLN A 87 -9.99 -1.67 20.05
N GLU A 88 -10.85 -0.71 20.41
CA GLU A 88 -10.44 0.46 21.19
C GLU A 88 -10.59 0.14 22.68
N PRO A 89 -9.65 0.58 23.54
CA PRO A 89 -8.42 1.29 23.19
C PRO A 89 -7.42 0.38 22.46
N LEU A 90 -6.67 0.95 21.51
CA LEU A 90 -5.63 0.22 20.79
C LEU A 90 -4.64 -0.48 21.77
N PRO A 91 -4.14 -1.69 21.42
CA PRO A 91 -3.07 -2.34 22.15
C PRO A 91 -1.88 -1.40 22.42
N LYS A 92 -1.25 -1.53 23.59
CA LYS A 92 -0.14 -0.67 23.99
C LYS A 92 1.00 -0.72 22.95
N GLY A 93 1.36 0.45 22.43
CA GLY A 93 2.43 0.58 21.43
C GLY A 93 2.00 0.29 20.00
N LEU A 94 0.71 0.07 19.75
CA LEU A 94 0.14 0.00 18.41
C LEU A 94 -0.52 1.34 18.04
N GLU A 95 -0.15 1.85 16.87
CA GLU A 95 -0.78 3.01 16.24
C GLU A 95 -1.32 2.60 14.86
N LEU A 96 -2.50 3.10 14.51
CA LEU A 96 -3.06 2.96 13.16
C LEU A 96 -2.96 4.30 12.42
N LEU A 97 -2.28 4.27 11.28
CA LEU A 97 -2.03 5.44 10.44
C LEU A 97 -2.83 5.32 9.15
N ASP A 98 -3.58 6.37 8.85
CA ASP A 98 -4.22 6.59 7.56
C ASP A 98 -3.22 7.29 6.64
N PRO A 99 -2.69 6.63 5.60
CA PRO A 99 -1.65 7.22 4.75
C PRO A 99 -2.11 8.46 4.01
N VAL A 100 -3.38 8.49 3.59
CA VAL A 100 -3.95 9.64 2.87
C VAL A 100 -3.93 10.85 3.79
N LYS A 101 -4.38 10.71 5.03
CA LYS A 101 -4.34 11.80 6.02
C LYS A 101 -2.90 12.18 6.41
N ALA A 102 -2.00 11.22 6.50
CA ALA A 102 -0.61 11.47 6.88
C ALA A 102 0.12 12.28 5.81
N VAL A 103 -0.02 11.91 4.54
CA VAL A 103 0.58 12.61 3.39
C VAL A 103 -0.11 13.96 3.17
N ALA A 104 -1.44 14.04 3.24
CA ALA A 104 -2.16 15.29 3.01
C ALA A 104 -1.70 16.43 3.93
N LYS A 105 -1.32 16.13 5.18
CA LYS A 105 -0.80 17.11 6.14
C LYS A 105 0.55 17.72 5.76
N THR A 106 1.32 17.06 4.90
CA THR A 106 2.64 17.55 4.45
C THR A 106 2.58 18.27 3.12
N LEU A 107 1.42 18.26 2.44
CA LEU A 107 1.28 18.90 1.14
C LEU A 107 1.30 20.42 1.28
N PRO A 108 2.07 21.13 0.44
CA PRO A 108 2.13 22.58 0.49
C PRO A 108 0.82 23.20 -0.02
N SER A 109 0.65 24.50 0.23
CA SER A 109 -0.42 25.30 -0.39
C SER A 109 -0.41 25.11 -1.91
N PRO A 110 -1.58 25.08 -2.60
CA PRO A 110 -1.66 25.04 -4.06
C PRO A 110 -0.93 26.20 -4.76
N THR A 111 -0.67 27.29 -4.04
CA THR A 111 0.05 28.47 -4.54
C THR A 111 1.57 28.40 -4.29
N SER A 112 2.07 27.33 -3.68
CA SER A 112 3.50 27.17 -3.41
C SER A 112 4.26 26.72 -4.66
N ILE A 113 5.50 27.17 -4.80
CA ILE A 113 6.42 26.84 -5.91
C ILE A 113 7.05 25.44 -5.71
N GLY A 114 6.79 24.78 -4.58
CA GLY A 114 7.25 23.41 -4.32
C GLY A 114 6.68 22.40 -5.33
N PRO A 115 7.27 21.19 -5.44
CA PRO A 115 6.78 20.20 -6.39
C PRO A 115 5.30 19.90 -6.11
N PRO A 116 4.40 20.18 -7.05
CA PRO A 116 3.00 19.86 -6.88
C PRO A 116 2.84 18.34 -6.85
N TYR A 117 2.00 17.83 -5.96
CA TYR A 117 1.58 16.43 -6.04
C TYR A 117 0.62 16.20 -7.23
N GLN A 118 0.12 17.27 -7.85
CA GLN A 118 -0.65 17.19 -9.08
C GLN A 118 0.23 16.67 -10.23
N HIS A 119 -0.37 15.86 -11.12
CA HIS A 119 0.26 15.49 -12.40
C HIS A 119 -0.16 16.45 -13.50
N ASP A 120 0.61 16.47 -14.58
CA ASP A 120 0.35 17.26 -15.78
C ASP A 120 0.06 16.40 -17.03
N GLY A 121 -0.14 15.10 -16.83
CA GLY A 121 -0.61 14.16 -17.86
C GLY A 121 -2.13 14.16 -18.05
N PHE A 122 -2.59 13.37 -19.02
CA PHE A 122 -4.02 13.09 -19.24
C PHE A 122 -4.60 12.29 -18.06
N PRO A 123 -5.94 12.30 -17.81
CA PRO A 123 -6.53 11.54 -16.69
C PRO A 123 -6.14 10.06 -16.62
N ASP A 124 -5.93 9.42 -17.78
CA ASP A 124 -5.51 8.02 -17.87
C ASP A 124 -4.12 7.75 -17.26
N PHE A 125 -3.31 8.78 -17.04
CA PHE A 125 -2.04 8.68 -16.32
C PHE A 125 -2.19 7.97 -14.96
N LEU A 126 -3.28 8.26 -14.24
CA LEU A 126 -3.54 7.62 -12.94
C LEU A 126 -3.81 6.12 -13.07
N LEU A 127 -4.32 5.66 -14.21
CA LEU A 127 -4.51 4.24 -14.48
C LEU A 127 -3.19 3.48 -14.48
N GLY A 128 -2.11 4.11 -14.95
CA GLY A 128 -0.76 3.53 -14.89
C GLY A 128 -0.23 3.36 -13.47
N ILE A 129 -0.69 4.16 -12.51
CA ILE A 129 -0.37 4.00 -11.08
C ILE A 129 -1.26 2.90 -10.46
N VAL A 130 -2.54 2.89 -10.84
CA VAL A 130 -3.54 1.95 -10.30
C VAL A 130 -3.24 0.52 -10.74
N ASP A 131 -2.97 0.29 -12.02
CA ASP A 131 -2.72 -1.02 -12.60
C ASP A 131 -1.45 -1.03 -13.47
N PRO A 132 -0.26 -0.91 -12.87
CA PRO A 132 0.98 -0.77 -13.63
C PRO A 132 1.27 -1.96 -14.56
N SER A 133 0.76 -3.16 -14.24
CA SER A 133 0.98 -4.36 -15.05
C SER A 133 0.26 -4.31 -16.41
N ASN A 134 -0.94 -3.73 -16.46
CA ASN A 134 -1.73 -3.66 -17.71
C ASN A 134 -1.72 -2.25 -18.33
N MET A 135 -1.60 -1.22 -17.48
CA MET A 135 -1.82 0.18 -17.83
C MET A 135 -0.56 1.04 -17.62
N GLY A 136 0.59 0.43 -17.30
CA GLY A 136 1.84 1.15 -17.02
C GLY A 136 2.31 2.06 -18.16
N HIS A 137 1.96 1.76 -19.41
CA HIS A 137 2.27 2.59 -20.57
C HIS A 137 1.70 4.01 -20.48
N PHE A 138 0.62 4.24 -19.71
CA PHE A 138 0.11 5.60 -19.48
C PHE A 138 1.07 6.49 -18.68
N LEU A 139 2.01 5.90 -17.91
CA LEU A 139 3.05 6.66 -17.21
C LEU A 139 4.13 7.22 -18.14
N GLU A 140 4.23 6.67 -19.36
CA GLU A 140 5.25 7.00 -20.35
C GLU A 140 4.73 7.91 -21.47
N GLN A 141 3.40 8.09 -21.56
CA GLN A 141 2.79 8.96 -22.56
C GLN A 141 3.20 10.41 -22.33
N HIS A 142 3.69 11.09 -23.37
CA HIS A 142 4.11 12.49 -23.25
C HIS A 142 2.97 13.41 -22.84
N SER A 143 3.27 14.34 -21.94
CA SER A 143 2.31 15.35 -21.49
C SER A 143 1.93 16.25 -22.66
N MET A 144 0.62 16.42 -22.88
CA MET A 144 0.12 17.32 -23.91
C MET A 144 0.58 18.75 -23.64
N GLN A 145 1.18 19.38 -24.64
CA GLN A 145 1.61 20.77 -24.59
C GLN A 145 0.61 21.64 -25.37
N PRO A 146 0.36 22.89 -24.93
CA PRO A 146 -0.48 23.80 -25.70
C PRO A 146 0.18 24.13 -27.06
N PRO A 147 -0.59 24.44 -28.12
CA PRO A 147 -0.06 24.55 -29.49
C PRO A 147 1.07 25.55 -29.70
N SER A 148 1.20 26.56 -28.84
CA SER A 148 2.23 27.59 -28.88
C SER A 148 3.38 27.37 -27.88
N SER A 149 3.39 26.24 -27.16
CA SER A 149 4.48 25.89 -26.24
C SER A 149 5.63 25.25 -27.01
N GLU A 150 6.82 25.84 -26.90
CA GLU A 150 8.09 25.24 -27.35
C GLU A 150 8.65 24.24 -26.31
N GLY A 151 7.80 23.74 -25.41
CA GLY A 151 8.22 22.82 -24.35
C GLY A 151 8.77 21.52 -24.92
N THR A 152 9.90 21.07 -24.38
CA THR A 152 10.46 19.76 -24.72
C THR A 152 9.48 18.65 -24.32
N PRO A 153 9.16 17.69 -25.21
CA PRO A 153 8.34 16.54 -24.87
C PRO A 153 8.92 15.80 -23.66
N ARG A 154 8.07 15.55 -22.65
CA ARG A 154 8.43 14.79 -21.46
C ARG A 154 7.25 13.99 -20.93
N THR A 155 7.56 12.97 -20.14
CA THR A 155 6.54 12.24 -19.38
C THR A 155 5.92 13.13 -18.29
N PRO A 156 4.68 12.82 -17.85
CA PRO A 156 4.04 13.50 -16.74
C PRO A 156 4.83 13.32 -15.45
N ASN A 157 4.70 14.30 -14.56
CA ASN A 157 5.34 14.26 -13.26
C ASN A 157 4.66 13.23 -12.32
N LEU A 158 5.38 12.18 -11.95
CA LEU A 158 4.97 11.25 -10.88
C LEU A 158 5.74 11.55 -9.59
N THR A 159 5.11 12.31 -8.70
CA THR A 159 5.67 12.54 -7.36
C THR A 159 5.39 11.34 -6.44
N ILE A 160 6.21 11.19 -5.40
CA ILE A 160 6.01 10.12 -4.42
C ILE A 160 4.72 10.35 -3.61
N GLU A 161 4.35 11.60 -3.40
CA GLU A 161 3.10 12.02 -2.77
C GLU A 161 1.91 11.51 -3.58
N LEU A 162 1.85 11.81 -4.88
CA LEU A 162 0.78 11.35 -5.77
C LEU A 162 0.70 9.82 -5.80
N GLU A 163 1.84 9.18 -6.03
CA GLU A 163 1.91 7.71 -6.10
C GLU A 163 1.42 7.07 -4.80
N THR A 164 1.81 7.63 -3.65
CA THR A 164 1.37 7.16 -2.33
C THR A 164 -0.13 7.33 -2.15
N LEU A 165 -0.68 8.50 -2.48
CA LEU A 165 -2.11 8.79 -2.32
C LEU A 165 -2.96 7.85 -3.18
N VAL A 166 -2.60 7.68 -4.45
CA VAL A 166 -3.32 6.82 -5.40
C VAL A 166 -3.27 5.36 -4.97
N ARG A 167 -2.08 4.84 -4.61
CA ARG A 167 -1.93 3.46 -4.14
C ARG A 167 -2.65 3.21 -2.82
N ALA A 168 -2.57 4.14 -1.86
CA ALA A 168 -3.26 4.02 -0.59
C ALA A 168 -4.78 3.93 -0.77
N LEU A 169 -5.33 4.73 -1.69
CA LEU A 169 -6.76 4.67 -2.05
C LEU A 169 -7.11 3.36 -2.76
N ARG A 170 -6.33 2.97 -3.77
CA ARG A 170 -6.53 1.71 -4.53
C ARG A 170 -6.56 0.50 -3.60
N ASP A 171 -5.62 0.43 -2.67
CA ASP A 171 -5.43 -0.74 -1.80
C ASP A 171 -6.26 -0.66 -0.50
N ALA A 172 -7.02 0.43 -0.30
CA ALA A 172 -7.72 0.74 0.95
C ALA A 172 -6.78 0.58 2.18
N GLU A 173 -5.56 1.08 1.99
CA GLU A 173 -4.40 0.82 2.83
C GLU A 173 -4.49 1.55 4.17
N ILE A 174 -4.16 0.83 5.24
CA ILE A 174 -3.93 1.34 6.59
C ILE A 174 -2.59 0.79 7.06
N LEU A 175 -1.79 1.62 7.71
CA LEU A 175 -0.52 1.17 8.26
C LEU A 175 -0.61 1.02 9.77
N ALA A 176 -0.28 -0.17 10.26
CA ALA A 176 0.00 -0.38 11.66
C ALA A 176 1.47 -0.07 11.96
N HIS A 177 1.71 0.76 12.97
CA HIS A 177 3.03 1.03 13.53
C HIS A 177 3.09 0.44 14.94
N GLY A 178 4.02 -0.50 15.16
CA GLY A 178 4.00 -1.40 16.31
C GLY A 178 3.52 -2.81 15.94
N ASN A 179 3.51 -3.72 16.91
CA ASN A 179 3.11 -5.11 16.67
C ASN A 179 1.59 -5.27 16.79
N ILE A 180 1.01 -6.01 15.86
CA ILE A 180 -0.37 -6.50 15.99
C ILE A 180 -0.30 -7.82 16.76
N PRO A 181 -0.91 -7.93 17.95
CA PRO A 181 -0.80 -9.14 18.76
C PRO A 181 -1.52 -10.34 18.11
N PRO A 182 -1.11 -11.59 18.39
CA PRO A 182 -1.78 -12.78 17.87
C PRO A 182 -3.26 -12.83 18.27
N THR A 183 -3.61 -12.30 19.45
CA THR A 183 -5.00 -12.22 19.91
C THR A 183 -5.91 -11.36 19.04
N ALA A 184 -5.35 -10.49 18.17
CA ALA A 184 -6.11 -9.70 17.20
C ALA A 184 -6.35 -10.47 15.89
N VAL A 185 -5.57 -11.51 15.58
CA VAL A 185 -5.74 -12.32 14.36
C VAL A 185 -6.79 -13.40 14.64
N LYS A 186 -8.00 -13.22 14.08
CA LYS A 186 -9.16 -14.07 14.43
C LYS A 186 -9.34 -15.24 13.49
N ASN A 187 -9.26 -14.96 12.20
CA ASN A 187 -9.55 -15.92 11.16
C ASN A 187 -8.42 -15.95 10.14
N ARG A 188 -8.21 -17.11 9.54
CA ARG A 188 -7.38 -17.31 8.36
C ARG A 188 -8.20 -18.05 7.32
N PHE A 189 -8.41 -17.40 6.19
CA PHE A 189 -9.12 -17.95 5.06
C PHE A 189 -8.12 -18.50 4.05
N GLU A 190 -8.30 -19.75 3.66
CA GLU A 190 -7.61 -20.33 2.52
C GLU A 190 -8.14 -19.71 1.23
N VAL A 191 -7.24 -19.27 0.35
CA VAL A 191 -7.61 -18.66 -0.92
C VAL A 191 -6.85 -19.28 -2.08
N TYR A 192 -7.60 -19.60 -3.13
CA TYR A 192 -7.14 -20.25 -4.36
C TYR A 192 -8.15 -19.99 -5.49
N TYR A 193 -7.79 -20.37 -6.72
CA TYR A 193 -8.68 -20.37 -7.89
C TYR A 193 -9.59 -21.60 -7.92
#